data_AF-A0AAV8CVA2-F1
#
_entry.id   AF-A0AAV8CVA2-F1
#
_cell.length_a   1.000
_cell.length_b   1.000
_cell.length_c   1.000
_cell.angle_alpha   90.00
_cell.angle_beta   90.00
_cell.angle_gamma   90.00
#
_symmetry.space_group_name_H-M   'P 1'
#
loop_
_entity.id
_entity.type
_entity.pdbx_description
1 polymer ?
#
loop_
_entity_poly.entity_id
_entity_poly.type
_entity_poly.pdbx_seq_one_letter_code
_entity_poly.pdbx_strand_id
1 'polypeptide(L)'
;MEEWVQHPYDHTALDDILPCVDPAMTAEVMNQSKNVTYQIINIMNGMIANVSNRDFPPQAVPLYYNQSGPLVPVLCNPYLPDLSPRPCLTEELHFDNAVWKGYICETTSTSGSEICTTIGRLTPTFYYQMSSAVNVTYALYHYGPYLSDLADCTFVRQTFKFISDTSCPGLGQYSNQVYAGLLVVSIAVMLSLIFWVVYARERRHRKYGKVFVRLEKPFYQKN
;
A
#
# COMPACT_ATOMS: atom_id res chain seq x y z
N MET A 1 -11.24 10.86 9.07
CA MET A 1 -10.79 10.65 7.67
C MET A 1 -10.20 11.94 7.12
N GLU A 2 -10.94 13.05 7.16
CA GLU A 2 -10.43 14.37 6.73
C GLU A 2 -9.21 14.86 7.54
N GLU A 3 -9.19 14.60 8.85
CA GLU A 3 -8.05 14.89 9.74
C GLU A 3 -6.75 14.21 9.27
N TRP A 4 -6.78 12.93 8.88
CA TRP A 4 -5.63 12.22 8.32
C TRP A 4 -5.22 12.73 6.94
N VAL A 5 -6.18 13.15 6.10
CA VAL A 5 -5.88 13.77 4.80
C VAL A 5 -5.17 15.12 4.97
N GLN A 6 -5.46 15.85 6.05
CA GLN A 6 -4.81 17.13 6.36
C GLN A 6 -3.48 16.93 7.10
N HIS A 7 -3.40 15.92 7.96
CA HIS A 7 -2.26 15.62 8.83
C HIS A 7 -1.85 14.13 8.75
N PRO A 8 -1.24 13.69 7.62
CA PRO A 8 -0.95 12.28 7.38
C PRO A 8 0.22 11.71 8.18
N TYR A 9 1.05 12.57 8.79
CA TYR A 9 2.21 12.18 9.61
C TYR A 9 1.94 12.31 11.12
N ASP A 10 0.73 12.71 11.50
CA ASP A 10 0.31 12.75 12.91
C ASP A 10 -0.27 11.38 13.30
N HIS A 11 -0.11 10.99 14.57
CA HIS A 11 -0.69 9.75 15.09
C HIS A 11 -2.21 9.84 15.09
N THR A 12 -2.81 9.26 14.05
CA THR A 12 -4.26 9.10 13.92
C THR A 12 -4.60 7.62 13.84
N ALA A 13 -5.87 7.28 14.07
CA ALA A 13 -6.31 5.87 13.97
C ALA A 13 -6.11 5.22 12.58
N LEU A 14 -5.76 6.01 11.56
CA LEU A 14 -5.50 5.54 10.19
C LEU A 14 -3.99 5.38 9.88
N ASP A 15 -3.12 6.08 10.61
CA ASP A 15 -1.65 5.97 10.50
C ASP A 15 -1.17 4.57 10.91
N ASP A 16 -1.79 3.96 11.93
CA ASP A 16 -1.50 2.59 12.38
C ASP A 16 -1.79 1.50 11.33
N ILE A 17 -2.57 1.80 10.28
CA ILE A 17 -2.97 0.86 9.21
C ILE A 17 -2.22 1.17 7.90
N LEU A 18 -1.93 2.44 7.64
CA LEU A 18 -1.28 2.94 6.42
C LEU A 18 -0.17 3.93 6.79
N PRO A 19 0.98 3.45 7.28
CA PRO A 19 2.07 4.33 7.68
C PRO A 19 2.66 4.98 6.43
N CYS A 20 2.52 6.30 6.35
CA CYS A 20 3.07 7.09 5.26
C CYS A 20 4.57 7.26 5.45
N VAL A 21 5.34 6.96 4.42
CA VAL A 21 6.77 7.20 4.40
C VAL A 21 7.03 8.62 3.88
N ASP A 22 8.07 9.28 4.38
CA ASP A 22 8.48 10.60 3.89
C ASP A 22 8.81 10.55 2.38
N PRO A 23 8.32 11.49 1.55
CA PRO A 23 8.63 11.57 0.13
C PRO A 23 10.14 11.57 -0.17
N ALA A 24 10.97 12.14 0.71
CA ALA A 24 12.42 12.12 0.54
C ALA A 24 12.98 10.70 0.69
N MET A 25 12.43 9.92 1.61
CA MET A 25 12.82 8.53 1.83
C MET A 25 12.30 7.63 0.70
N THR A 26 11.08 7.84 0.20
CA THR A 26 10.56 7.08 -0.95
C THR A 26 11.37 7.37 -2.23
N ALA A 27 11.77 8.63 -2.45
CA ALA A 27 12.65 9.01 -3.56
C ALA A 27 14.02 8.33 -3.46
N GLU A 28 14.63 8.28 -2.27
CA GLU A 28 15.90 7.57 -2.05
C GLU A 28 15.76 6.07 -2.29
N VAL A 29 14.72 5.43 -1.75
CA VAL A 29 14.43 4.00 -1.99
C VAL A 29 14.23 3.73 -3.48
N MET A 30 13.54 4.61 -4.20
CA MET A 30 13.37 4.48 -5.64
C MET A 30 14.71 4.63 -6.37
N ASN A 31 15.56 5.55 -5.95
CA ASN A 31 16.90 5.72 -6.52
C ASN A 31 17.78 4.47 -6.29
N GLN A 32 17.70 3.88 -5.10
CA GLN A 32 18.37 2.60 -4.80
C GLN A 32 17.82 1.46 -5.65
N SER A 33 16.51 1.39 -5.86
CA SER A 33 15.88 0.40 -6.76
C SER A 33 16.40 0.52 -8.20
N LYS A 34 16.53 1.75 -8.73
CA LYS A 34 17.14 2.00 -10.04
C LYS A 34 18.59 1.53 -10.10
N ASN A 35 19.38 1.84 -9.07
CA ASN A 35 20.77 1.42 -8.98
C ASN A 35 20.90 -0.11 -8.95
N VAL A 36 20.11 -0.80 -8.13
CA VAL A 36 20.08 -2.27 -8.07
C VAL A 36 19.73 -2.86 -9.44
N THR A 37 18.70 -2.31 -10.10
CA THR A 37 18.30 -2.72 -11.45
C THR A 37 19.45 -2.55 -12.45
N TYR A 38 20.10 -1.38 -12.44
CA TYR A 38 21.24 -1.08 -13.30
C TYR A 38 22.41 -2.07 -13.09
N GLN A 39 22.76 -2.34 -11.83
CA GLN A 39 23.88 -3.23 -11.49
C GLN A 39 23.60 -4.68 -11.90
N ILE A 40 22.40 -5.19 -11.58
CA ILE A 40 22.04 -6.59 -11.90
C ILE A 40 22.09 -6.83 -13.41
N ILE A 41 21.53 -5.92 -14.22
CA ILE A 41 21.54 -6.04 -15.69
C ILE A 41 22.97 -6.01 -16.23
N ASN A 42 23.83 -5.13 -15.70
CA ASN A 42 25.23 -5.08 -16.12
C ASN A 42 26.00 -6.35 -15.76
N ILE A 43 25.75 -6.94 -14.58
CA ILE A 43 26.33 -8.22 -14.18
C ILE A 43 25.88 -9.32 -15.14
N MET A 44 24.58 -9.38 -15.48
CA MET A 44 24.06 -10.35 -16.45
C MET A 44 24.67 -10.18 -17.83
N ASN A 45 24.69 -8.96 -18.35
CA ASN A 45 25.28 -8.67 -19.65
C ASN A 45 26.78 -9.01 -19.68
N GLY A 46 27.48 -8.74 -18.57
CA GLY A 46 28.86 -9.16 -18.37
C GLY A 46 29.02 -10.67 -18.42
N MET A 47 28.13 -11.43 -17.77
CA MET A 47 28.15 -12.90 -17.82
C MET A 47 27.79 -13.43 -19.20
N ILE A 48 26.81 -12.84 -19.89
CA ILE A 48 26.48 -13.20 -21.27
C ILE A 48 27.68 -13.01 -22.19
N ALA A 49 28.30 -11.82 -22.17
CA ALA A 49 29.41 -11.49 -23.06
C ALA A 49 30.68 -12.28 -22.74
N ASN A 50 31.00 -12.44 -21.45
CA ASN A 50 32.28 -13.02 -21.02
C ASN A 50 32.23 -14.51 -20.70
N VAL A 51 31.04 -15.06 -20.44
CA VAL A 51 30.84 -16.48 -20.13
C VAL A 51 30.08 -17.19 -21.26
N SER A 52 28.81 -16.84 -21.51
CA SER A 52 27.98 -17.58 -22.49
C SER A 52 28.42 -17.43 -23.94
N ASN A 53 28.84 -16.23 -24.33
CA ASN A 53 29.25 -15.93 -25.69
C ASN A 53 30.73 -16.18 -25.95
N ARG A 54 31.49 -16.58 -24.92
CA ARG A 54 32.93 -16.80 -25.01
C ARG A 54 33.27 -18.28 -25.03
N ASP A 55 33.97 -18.73 -26.07
CA ASP A 55 34.32 -20.14 -26.19
C ASP A 55 35.54 -20.48 -25.32
N PHE A 56 35.30 -21.24 -24.25
CA PHE A 56 36.33 -21.69 -23.32
C PHE A 56 36.97 -22.99 -23.78
N PRO A 57 38.25 -23.22 -23.46
CA PRO A 57 38.89 -24.51 -23.71
C PRO A 57 38.47 -25.55 -22.65
N PRO A 58 38.54 -26.86 -22.95
CA PRO A 58 38.09 -27.91 -22.04
C PRO A 58 38.74 -27.93 -20.65
N GLN A 59 39.93 -27.34 -20.50
CA GLN A 59 40.63 -27.24 -19.20
C GLN A 59 40.04 -26.17 -18.27
N ALA A 60 39.22 -25.25 -18.79
CA ALA A 60 38.64 -24.14 -18.04
C ALA A 60 37.33 -24.53 -17.33
N VAL A 61 37.32 -25.65 -16.61
CA VAL A 61 36.18 -26.06 -15.77
C VAL A 61 36.10 -25.11 -14.55
N PRO A 62 34.92 -24.61 -14.15
CA PRO A 62 33.57 -24.97 -14.61
C PRO A 62 33.00 -24.08 -15.74
N LEU A 63 33.80 -23.18 -16.32
CA LEU A 63 33.34 -22.26 -17.39
C LEU A 63 33.15 -22.98 -18.72
N TYR A 64 33.81 -24.12 -18.92
CA TYR A 64 33.61 -24.97 -20.09
C TYR A 64 32.40 -25.90 -19.92
N TYR A 65 31.44 -25.81 -20.83
CA TYR A 65 30.27 -26.69 -20.88
C TYR A 65 29.85 -27.07 -22.31
N ASN A 66 30.81 -27.11 -23.26
CA ASN A 66 30.57 -27.52 -24.66
C ASN A 66 29.46 -26.74 -25.38
N GLN A 67 29.43 -25.42 -25.17
CA GLN A 67 28.43 -24.53 -25.76
C GLN A 67 28.55 -24.46 -27.29
N SER A 68 27.40 -24.31 -27.96
CA SER A 68 27.32 -24.15 -29.42
C SER A 68 26.06 -23.37 -29.82
N GLY A 69 25.96 -22.90 -31.07
CA GLY A 69 24.80 -22.14 -31.54
C GLY A 69 24.95 -20.61 -31.48
N PRO A 70 23.85 -19.87 -31.75
CA PRO A 70 23.87 -18.42 -31.89
C PRO A 70 24.21 -17.72 -30.57
N LEU A 71 24.81 -16.53 -30.66
CA LEU A 71 25.16 -15.73 -29.49
C LEU A 71 23.90 -15.31 -28.73
N VAL A 72 23.99 -15.41 -27.40
CA VAL A 72 22.91 -14.97 -26.51
C VAL A 72 22.87 -13.44 -26.54
N PRO A 73 21.72 -12.83 -26.89
CA PRO A 73 21.56 -11.39 -26.87
C PRO A 73 21.57 -10.84 -25.43
N VAL A 74 22.13 -9.64 -25.28
CA VAL A 74 22.18 -8.91 -24.01
C VAL A 74 20.84 -8.24 -23.69
N LEU A 75 20.62 -8.00 -22.40
CA LEU A 75 19.46 -7.22 -21.94
C LEU A 75 19.70 -5.73 -22.10
N CYS A 76 18.63 -5.02 -22.38
CA CYS A 76 18.59 -3.58 -22.25
C CYS A 76 18.69 -3.18 -20.78
N ASN A 77 19.65 -2.29 -20.49
CA ASN A 77 19.65 -1.58 -19.24
C ASN A 77 18.85 -0.27 -19.41
N PRO A 78 17.71 -0.07 -18.75
CA PRO A 78 16.89 1.12 -18.94
C PRO A 78 17.53 2.38 -18.32
N TYR A 79 18.65 2.23 -17.60
CA TYR A 79 19.35 3.31 -16.93
C TYR A 79 20.78 3.49 -17.42
N LEU A 80 21.25 4.73 -17.42
CA LEU A 80 22.65 5.10 -17.55
C LEU A 80 23.38 4.99 -16.19
N PRO A 81 24.72 5.09 -16.15
CA PRO A 81 25.48 5.03 -14.90
C PRO A 81 25.10 6.10 -13.87
N ASP A 82 24.54 7.23 -14.33
CA ASP A 82 23.99 8.31 -13.50
C ASP A 82 22.51 8.08 -13.11
N LEU A 83 21.97 6.89 -13.41
CA LEU A 83 20.58 6.46 -13.16
C LEU A 83 19.52 7.23 -13.95
N SER A 84 19.94 8.03 -14.94
CA SER A 84 19.02 8.66 -15.87
C SER A 84 18.42 7.61 -16.83
N PRO A 85 17.14 7.76 -17.22
CA PRO A 85 16.49 6.80 -18.10
C PRO A 85 17.07 6.90 -19.52
N ARG A 86 17.19 5.75 -20.20
CA ARG A 86 17.58 5.69 -21.62
C ARG A 86 16.67 4.75 -22.41
N PRO A 87 16.47 5.01 -23.71
CA PRO A 87 15.85 4.04 -24.60
C PRO A 87 16.78 2.84 -24.83
N CYS A 88 16.18 1.68 -25.08
CA CYS A 88 16.87 0.46 -25.49
C CYS A 88 17.26 0.55 -26.97
N LEU A 89 18.42 -0.02 -27.32
CA LEU A 89 18.84 -0.18 -28.71
C LEU A 89 18.12 -1.38 -29.36
N THR A 90 18.05 -1.40 -30.69
CA THR A 90 17.32 -2.44 -31.45
C THR A 90 17.86 -3.86 -31.21
N GLU A 91 19.12 -4.00 -30.84
CA GLU A 91 19.78 -5.29 -30.58
C GLU A 91 19.71 -5.71 -29.10
N GLU A 92 19.21 -4.85 -28.22
CA GLU A 92 19.03 -5.14 -26.80
C GLU A 92 17.64 -5.73 -26.55
N LEU A 93 17.59 -6.81 -25.79
CA LEU A 93 16.31 -7.37 -25.39
C LEU A 93 15.69 -6.57 -24.25
N HIS A 94 14.38 -6.33 -24.36
CA HIS A 94 13.63 -5.89 -23.20
C HIS A 94 13.61 -6.98 -22.12
N PHE A 95 13.07 -6.68 -20.95
CA PHE A 95 12.96 -7.55 -19.77
C PHE A 95 12.07 -8.81 -19.96
N ASP A 96 12.15 -9.46 -21.11
CA ASP A 96 11.43 -10.67 -21.46
C ASP A 96 12.39 -11.88 -21.45
N ASN A 97 12.22 -12.71 -20.41
CA ASN A 97 12.99 -13.94 -20.25
C ASN A 97 12.61 -15.03 -21.26
N ALA A 98 11.48 -14.90 -21.98
CA ALA A 98 11.02 -15.91 -22.92
C ALA A 98 11.98 -16.07 -24.11
N VAL A 99 12.70 -15.01 -24.47
CA VAL A 99 13.61 -15.02 -25.63
C VAL A 99 14.84 -15.91 -25.38
N TRP A 100 15.31 -16.01 -24.14
CA TRP A 100 16.47 -16.85 -23.82
C TRP A 100 16.19 -18.34 -23.82
N LYS A 101 14.92 -18.77 -23.80
CA LYS A 101 14.55 -20.20 -23.84
C LYS A 101 15.11 -20.91 -25.07
N GLY A 102 15.22 -20.22 -26.20
CA GLY A 102 15.79 -20.77 -27.44
C GLY A 102 17.30 -21.00 -27.41
N TYR A 103 17.99 -20.54 -26.37
CA TYR A 103 19.45 -20.66 -26.22
C TYR A 103 19.86 -21.70 -25.18
N ILE A 104 18.88 -22.35 -24.53
CA ILE A 104 19.11 -23.39 -23.52
C ILE A 104 19.55 -24.66 -24.23
N CYS A 105 20.65 -25.26 -23.76
CA CYS A 105 21.02 -26.61 -24.14
C CYS A 105 20.47 -27.62 -23.13
N GLU A 106 20.20 -28.83 -23.60
CA GLU A 106 20.08 -30.01 -22.74
C GLU A 106 21.47 -30.40 -22.20
N THR A 107 21.52 -30.83 -20.94
CA THR A 107 22.78 -31.08 -20.25
C THR A 107 22.86 -32.48 -19.66
N THR A 108 24.07 -33.04 -19.70
CA THR A 108 24.45 -34.21 -18.90
C THR A 108 25.43 -33.79 -17.82
N SER A 109 25.28 -34.32 -16.61
CA SER A 109 26.21 -34.06 -15.51
C SER A 109 27.41 -34.98 -15.62
N THR A 110 28.60 -34.42 -15.88
CA THR A 110 29.87 -35.15 -15.86
C THR A 110 30.74 -34.56 -14.77
N SER A 111 31.14 -35.39 -13.80
CA SER A 111 32.04 -34.99 -12.70
C SER A 111 31.58 -33.75 -11.92
N GLY A 112 30.27 -33.56 -11.75
CA GLY A 112 29.68 -32.42 -11.04
C GLY A 112 29.53 -31.13 -11.86
N SER A 113 29.84 -31.14 -13.15
CA SER A 113 29.64 -30.02 -14.08
C SER A 113 28.58 -30.35 -15.13
N GLU A 114 27.74 -29.37 -15.47
CA GLU A 114 26.77 -29.47 -16.57
C GLU A 114 27.51 -29.33 -17.90
N ILE A 115 27.36 -30.31 -18.81
CA ILE A 115 27.91 -30.25 -20.16
C ILE A 115 26.74 -30.30 -21.14
N CYS A 116 26.69 -29.35 -22.08
CA CYS A 116 25.70 -29.32 -23.15
C CYS A 116 25.86 -30.52 -24.09
N THR A 117 24.75 -31.22 -24.35
CA THR A 117 24.64 -32.29 -25.37
C THR A 117 24.01 -31.81 -26.67
N THR A 118 23.20 -30.75 -26.61
CA THR A 118 22.52 -30.14 -27.74
C THR A 118 23.02 -28.72 -28.02
N ILE A 119 22.60 -28.15 -29.14
CA ILE A 119 22.98 -26.79 -29.55
C ILE A 119 22.37 -25.79 -28.56
N GLY A 120 23.23 -25.02 -27.89
CA GLY A 120 22.84 -23.96 -26.97
C GLY A 120 24.04 -23.34 -26.25
N ARG A 121 23.85 -22.12 -25.76
CA ARG A 121 24.87 -21.33 -25.03
C ARG A 121 24.49 -21.02 -23.58
N LEU A 122 23.38 -21.57 -23.10
CA LEU A 122 22.96 -21.46 -21.70
C LEU A 122 22.70 -22.86 -21.15
N THR A 123 23.31 -23.19 -20.01
CA THR A 123 22.89 -24.37 -19.26
C THR A 123 21.58 -24.10 -18.52
N PRO A 124 20.79 -25.12 -18.16
CA PRO A 124 19.55 -24.94 -17.42
C PRO A 124 19.75 -24.19 -16.10
N THR A 125 20.83 -24.48 -15.37
CA THR A 125 21.16 -23.79 -14.12
C THR A 125 21.45 -22.31 -14.37
N PHE A 126 22.24 -22.00 -15.39
CA PHE A 126 22.59 -20.62 -15.72
C PHE A 126 21.38 -19.81 -16.19
N TYR A 127 20.54 -20.39 -17.04
CA TYR A 127 19.27 -19.80 -17.48
C TYR A 127 18.34 -19.51 -16.29
N TYR A 128 18.19 -20.44 -15.34
CA TYR A 128 17.30 -20.25 -14.19
C TYR A 128 17.77 -19.08 -13.30
N GLN A 129 19.07 -18.99 -13.02
CA GLN A 129 19.64 -17.90 -12.23
C GLN A 129 19.43 -16.54 -12.90
N MET A 130 19.71 -16.45 -14.21
CA MET A 130 19.47 -15.23 -14.98
C MET A 130 17.99 -14.88 -15.03
N SER A 131 17.11 -15.84 -15.36
CA SER A 131 15.67 -15.60 -15.44
C SER A 131 15.09 -15.11 -14.11
N SER A 132 15.54 -15.66 -12.97
CA SER A 132 15.11 -15.23 -11.65
C SER A 132 15.45 -13.76 -11.41
N ALA A 133 16.69 -13.37 -11.69
CA ALA A 133 17.13 -12.01 -11.47
C ALA A 133 16.53 -11.02 -12.51
N VAL A 134 16.24 -11.45 -13.75
CA VAL A 134 15.46 -10.64 -14.70
C VAL A 134 14.07 -10.36 -14.18
N ASN A 135 13.38 -11.36 -13.62
CA ASN A 135 12.04 -11.19 -13.07
C ASN A 135 12.03 -10.18 -11.91
N VAL A 136 13.07 -10.19 -11.06
CA VAL A 136 13.24 -9.18 -10.01
C VAL A 136 13.44 -7.80 -10.61
N THR A 137 14.34 -7.65 -11.58
CA THR A 137 14.57 -6.34 -12.23
C THR A 137 13.35 -5.82 -12.98
N TYR A 138 12.57 -6.71 -13.61
CA TYR A 138 11.30 -6.39 -14.25
C TYR A 138 10.30 -5.85 -13.23
N ALA A 139 10.16 -6.54 -12.09
CA ALA A 139 9.27 -6.10 -11.03
C ALA A 139 9.68 -4.75 -10.44
N LEU A 140 10.98 -4.54 -10.18
CA LEU A 140 11.51 -3.28 -9.67
C LEU A 140 11.31 -2.13 -10.68
N TYR A 141 11.51 -2.38 -11.97
CA TYR A 141 11.34 -1.39 -13.03
C TYR A 141 9.86 -1.05 -13.26
N HIS A 142 8.99 -2.06 -13.36
CA HIS A 142 7.59 -1.87 -13.73
C HIS A 142 6.72 -1.45 -12.54
N TYR A 143 6.92 -2.03 -11.36
CA TYR A 143 6.10 -1.75 -10.17
C TYR A 143 6.73 -0.75 -9.22
N GLY A 144 8.04 -0.48 -9.33
CA GLY A 144 8.76 0.46 -8.45
C GLY A 144 8.11 1.84 -8.33
N PRO A 145 7.78 2.54 -9.44
CA PRO A 145 7.14 3.86 -9.38
C PRO A 145 5.80 3.82 -8.63
N TYR A 146 4.96 2.82 -8.94
CA TYR A 146 3.66 2.67 -8.28
C TYR A 146 3.79 2.40 -6.79
N LEU A 147 4.73 1.52 -6.38
CA LEU A 147 4.99 1.24 -4.97
C LEU A 147 5.53 2.47 -4.23
N SER A 148 6.34 3.31 -4.89
CA SER A 148 6.82 4.58 -4.34
C SER A 148 5.66 5.54 -4.08
N ASP A 149 4.72 5.67 -5.01
CA ASP A 149 3.54 6.55 -4.88
C ASP A 149 2.56 6.06 -3.80
N LEU A 150 2.47 4.74 -3.60
CA LEU A 150 1.70 4.16 -2.50
C LEU A 150 2.36 4.44 -1.15
N ALA A 151 3.69 4.32 -1.07
CA ALA A 151 4.45 4.52 0.16
C ALA A 151 4.42 5.98 0.65
N ASP A 152 4.43 6.96 -0.26
CA ASP A 152 4.31 8.38 0.09
C ASP A 152 2.86 8.81 0.40
N CYS A 153 1.92 7.85 0.46
CA CYS A 153 0.50 8.10 0.70
C CYS A 153 -0.18 9.08 -0.26
N THR A 154 0.49 9.57 -1.31
CA THR A 154 -0.05 10.56 -2.23
C THR A 154 -1.28 9.99 -2.93
N PHE A 155 -1.20 8.73 -3.36
CA PHE A 155 -2.31 8.00 -3.97
C PHE A 155 -3.50 7.84 -3.01
N VAL A 156 -3.24 7.37 -1.78
CA VAL A 156 -4.27 7.12 -0.77
C VAL A 156 -4.94 8.42 -0.36
N ARG A 157 -4.15 9.47 -0.15
CA ARG A 157 -4.63 10.82 0.23
C ARG A 157 -5.49 11.43 -0.86
N GLN A 158 -5.09 11.33 -2.13
CA GLN A 158 -5.90 11.82 -3.26
C GLN A 158 -7.22 11.05 -3.36
N THR A 159 -7.19 9.74 -3.17
CA THR A 159 -8.39 8.89 -3.21
C THR A 159 -9.35 9.21 -2.07
N PHE A 160 -8.86 9.32 -0.83
CA PHE A 160 -9.71 9.68 0.31
C PHE A 160 -10.22 11.11 0.22
N LYS A 161 -9.44 12.05 -0.30
CA LYS A 161 -9.92 13.41 -0.57
C LYS A 161 -11.07 13.40 -1.57
N PHE A 162 -10.91 12.66 -2.68
CA PHE A 162 -11.96 12.52 -3.68
C PHE A 162 -13.24 11.89 -3.12
N ILE A 163 -13.12 10.83 -2.31
CA ILE A 163 -14.27 10.17 -1.66
C ILE A 163 -14.93 11.12 -0.65
N SER A 164 -14.14 11.84 0.15
CA SER A 164 -14.66 12.81 1.12
C SER A 164 -15.46 13.91 0.41
N ASP A 165 -14.90 14.52 -0.63
CA ASP A 165 -15.53 15.61 -1.36
C ASP A 165 -16.79 15.16 -2.12
N THR A 166 -16.80 13.92 -2.63
CA THR A 166 -17.87 13.44 -3.52
C THR A 166 -18.97 12.67 -2.79
N SER A 167 -18.63 11.90 -1.75
CA SER A 167 -19.55 10.96 -1.09
C SER A 167 -20.00 11.38 0.31
N CYS A 168 -19.34 12.36 0.96
CA CYS A 168 -19.69 12.81 2.31
C CYS A 168 -20.54 14.10 2.45
N PRO A 169 -21.07 14.80 1.41
CA PRO A 169 -21.90 15.97 1.68
C PRO A 169 -23.26 15.61 2.32
N GLY A 170 -23.75 14.37 2.13
CA GLY A 170 -25.01 13.90 2.71
C GLY A 170 -24.93 13.56 4.21
N LEU A 171 -23.80 13.07 4.70
CA LEU A 171 -23.67 12.60 6.09
C LEU A 171 -23.78 13.76 7.09
N GLY A 172 -23.23 14.93 6.74
CA GLY A 172 -23.39 16.15 7.53
C GLY A 172 -24.83 16.67 7.56
N GLN A 173 -25.56 16.59 6.45
CA GLN A 173 -26.95 17.07 6.37
C GLN A 173 -27.92 16.22 7.19
N TYR A 174 -27.81 14.89 7.13
CA TYR A 174 -28.67 14.00 7.93
C TYR A 174 -28.30 14.01 9.42
N SER A 175 -27.01 14.17 9.76
CA SER A 175 -26.58 14.28 11.17
C SER A 175 -27.14 15.52 11.85
N ASN A 176 -27.20 16.66 11.13
CA ASN A 176 -27.74 17.90 11.69
C ASN A 176 -29.26 17.81 11.96
N GLN A 177 -30.01 17.12 11.09
CA GLN A 177 -31.44 16.87 11.31
C GLN A 177 -31.70 15.96 12.51
N VAL A 178 -30.89 14.91 12.68
CA VAL A 178 -30.99 14.01 13.83
C VAL A 178 -30.62 14.75 15.13
N TYR A 179 -29.57 15.57 15.11
CA TYR A 179 -29.14 16.38 16.25
C TYR A 179 -30.21 17.39 16.67
N ALA A 180 -30.79 18.11 15.69
CA ALA A 180 -31.90 19.03 15.95
C ALA A 180 -33.12 18.32 16.56
N GLY A 181 -33.48 17.14 16.04
CA GLY A 181 -34.55 16.32 16.61
C GLY A 181 -34.28 15.90 18.06
N LEU A 182 -33.05 15.44 18.35
CA LEU A 182 -32.64 15.02 19.68
C LEU A 182 -32.65 16.18 20.69
N LEU A 183 -32.25 17.37 20.24
CA LEU A 183 -32.24 18.59 21.04
C LEU A 183 -33.66 19.03 21.41
N VAL A 184 -34.60 18.99 20.46
CA VAL A 184 -36.02 19.31 20.70
C VAL A 184 -36.64 18.33 21.71
N VAL A 185 -36.37 17.02 21.56
CA VAL A 185 -36.86 16.00 22.50
C VAL A 185 -36.31 16.22 23.91
N SER A 186 -35.01 16.55 24.03
CA SER A 186 -34.39 16.84 25.33
C SER A 186 -35.05 18.03 26.03
N ILE A 187 -35.30 19.13 25.31
CA ILE A 187 -35.96 20.32 25.86
C ILE A 187 -37.40 19.98 26.32
N ALA A 188 -38.15 19.22 25.53
CA ALA A 188 -39.51 18.83 25.88
C ALA A 188 -39.55 17.97 27.16
N VAL A 189 -38.61 17.03 27.31
CA VAL A 189 -38.49 16.21 28.53
C VAL A 189 -38.15 17.08 29.73
N MET A 190 -37.19 18.01 29.62
CA MET A 190 -36.86 18.93 30.71
C MET A 190 -38.05 19.79 31.14
N LEU A 191 -38.81 20.35 30.20
CA LEU A 191 -40.00 21.15 30.51
C LEU A 191 -41.10 20.33 31.16
N SER A 192 -41.36 19.11 30.67
CA SER A 192 -42.37 18.22 31.27
C SER A 192 -42.02 17.83 32.71
N LEU A 193 -40.73 17.60 33.02
CA LEU A 193 -40.27 17.36 34.39
C LEU A 193 -40.46 18.59 35.28
N ILE A 194 -40.14 19.80 34.78
CA ILE A 194 -40.35 21.04 35.52
C ILE A 194 -41.84 21.24 35.86
N PHE A 195 -42.73 21.10 34.87
CA PHE A 195 -44.17 21.20 35.09
C PHE A 195 -44.67 20.16 36.09
N TRP A 196 -44.17 18.92 36.01
CA TRP A 196 -44.53 17.88 36.96
C TRP A 196 -44.12 18.21 38.39
N VAL A 197 -42.90 18.75 38.60
CA VAL A 197 -42.42 19.18 39.92
C VAL A 197 -43.27 20.33 40.47
N VAL A 198 -43.58 21.34 39.65
CA VAL A 198 -44.42 22.47 40.06
C VAL A 198 -45.82 21.99 40.44
N TYR A 199 -46.45 21.16 39.61
CA TYR A 199 -47.77 20.59 39.89
C TYR A 199 -47.78 19.73 41.16
N ALA A 200 -46.77 18.88 41.34
CA ALA A 200 -46.63 18.05 42.54
C ALA A 200 -46.46 18.92 43.80
N ARG A 201 -45.68 19.99 43.71
CA ARG A 201 -45.48 20.96 44.79
C ARG A 201 -46.78 21.69 45.13
N GLU A 202 -47.49 22.21 44.14
CA GLU A 202 -48.77 22.90 44.35
C GLU A 202 -49.83 21.95 44.93
N ARG A 203 -49.90 20.72 44.44
CA ARG A 203 -50.79 19.68 44.98
C ARG A 203 -50.45 19.32 46.42
N ARG A 204 -49.16 19.28 46.79
CA ARG A 204 -48.75 19.13 48.20
C ARG A 204 -49.21 20.33 49.03
N HIS A 205 -48.97 21.58 48.59
CA HIS A 205 -49.42 22.78 49.31
C HIS A 205 -50.95 22.81 49.50
N ARG A 206 -51.75 22.42 48.49
CA ARG A 206 -53.22 22.31 48.63
C ARG A 206 -53.64 21.23 49.64
N LYS A 207 -52.88 20.13 49.76
CA LYS A 207 -53.15 19.10 50.78
C LYS A 207 -52.82 19.61 52.19
N TYR A 208 -51.69 20.28 52.39
CA TYR A 208 -51.31 20.84 53.70
C TYR A 208 -52.23 21.99 54.13
N GLY A 209 -52.66 22.87 53.21
CA GLY A 209 -53.65 23.92 53.50
C GLY A 209 -55.02 23.36 53.91
N LYS A 210 -55.47 22.26 53.28
CA LYS A 210 -56.71 21.57 53.68
C LYS A 210 -56.61 20.87 55.05
N VAL A 211 -55.42 20.43 55.45
CA VAL A 211 -55.19 19.85 56.79
C VAL A 211 -55.17 20.94 57.87
N PHE A 212 -54.56 22.10 57.59
CA PHE A 212 -54.56 23.24 58.51
C PHE A 212 -55.97 23.79 58.76
N VAL A 213 -56.77 23.99 57.70
CA VAL A 213 -58.18 24.43 57.80
C VAL A 213 -59.07 23.39 58.51
N ARG A 214 -58.72 22.09 58.46
CA ARG A 214 -59.44 21.03 59.18
C ARG A 214 -59.07 20.99 60.67
N LEU A 215 -57.83 21.33 61.04
CA LEU A 215 -57.38 21.39 62.44
C LEU A 215 -57.90 22.63 63.19
N GLU A 216 -58.32 23.67 62.48
CA GLU A 216 -58.96 24.86 63.10
C GLU A 216 -60.46 24.65 63.38
N LYS A 217 -61.09 23.61 62.79
CA LYS A 217 -62.55 23.38 62.86
C LYS A 217 -63.12 22.40 63.90
N PRO A 218 -62.41 21.82 64.89
CA PRO A 218 -63.09 20.95 65.87
C PRO A 218 -63.49 21.62 67.21
N PHE A 219 -63.40 22.96 67.37
CA PHE A 219 -63.66 23.61 68.67
C PHE A 219 -64.85 24.59 68.73
N TYR A 220 -65.82 24.54 67.81
CA TYR A 220 -67.09 25.28 67.99
C TYR A 220 -68.28 24.49 67.45
N GLN A 221 -68.74 23.50 68.21
CA GLN A 221 -70.18 23.24 68.33
C GLN A 221 -70.45 22.44 69.61
N LYS A 222 -70.73 23.19 70.69
CA LYS A 222 -71.33 22.69 71.93
C LYS A 222 -72.63 23.46 72.14
N ASN A 223 -73.65 22.73 72.57
CA ASN A 223 -75.04 23.08 72.83
C ASN A 223 -75.99 22.84 71.66
#